data_AF-A0A2S4W8K6-F1
#
_entry.id   AF-A0A2S4W8K6-F1
#
_cell.length_a   1.000
_cell.length_b   1.000
_cell.length_c   1.000
_cell.angle_alpha   90.00
_cell.angle_beta   90.00
_cell.angle_gamma   90.00
#
_symmetry.space_group_name_H-M   'P 1'
#
loop_
_entity.id
_entity.type
_entity.pdbx_description
1 polymer ?
#
loop_
_entity_poly.entity_id
_entity_poly.type
_entity_poly.pdbx_seq_one_letter_code
_entity_poly.pdbx_strand_id
1 'polypeptide(L)'
;MDPPNNPIELKKQSCHDKKVLLVCKILQNPPTKMTPKGFMFHFVSSENSKITYLRRYWSTITGVKGAMNLVRALSDEIKETPLRRSLWKDLIQEQATKILIKEEPTRGLYPDRGTQTCVIVPFSGKEKSVP
;
A
#
# COMPACT_ATOMS: atom_id res chain seq x y z
N MET A 1 -13.85 15.40 -49.49
CA MET A 1 -14.05 13.95 -49.39
C MET A 1 -13.23 13.49 -48.21
N ASP A 2 -13.83 13.51 -47.03
CA ASP A 2 -13.23 12.94 -45.83
C ASP A 2 -13.27 11.41 -45.94
N PRO A 3 -12.21 10.69 -45.53
CA PRO A 3 -12.19 9.24 -45.59
C PRO A 3 -13.26 8.65 -44.66
N PRO A 4 -13.86 7.49 -45.01
CA PRO A 4 -14.96 6.93 -44.26
C PRO A 4 -14.48 6.53 -42.86
N ASN A 5 -15.13 7.14 -41.87
CA ASN A 5 -15.10 6.75 -40.47
C ASN A 5 -15.42 5.25 -40.36
N ASN A 6 -14.38 4.42 -40.19
CA ASN A 6 -14.53 2.98 -40.05
C ASN A 6 -15.17 2.67 -38.67
N PRO A 7 -16.37 2.08 -38.58
CA PRO A 7 -17.09 1.89 -37.31
C PRO A 7 -16.54 0.76 -36.41
N ILE A 8 -15.27 0.35 -36.58
CA ILE A 8 -14.70 -0.84 -35.94
C ILE A 8 -13.46 -0.47 -35.10
N GLU A 9 -13.56 0.57 -34.31
CA GLU A 9 -12.87 0.65 -33.00
C GLU A 9 -13.89 0.73 -31.86
N LEU A 10 -15.04 0.07 -32.02
CA LEU A 10 -15.92 -0.29 -30.91
C LEU A 10 -15.26 -1.42 -30.10
N LYS A 11 -14.05 -1.17 -29.61
CA LYS A 11 -13.33 -1.98 -28.63
C LYS A 11 -14.34 -2.26 -27.53
N LYS A 12 -14.74 -3.53 -27.41
CA LYS A 12 -15.79 -4.04 -26.54
C LYS A 12 -15.59 -3.48 -25.12
N GLN A 13 -16.15 -2.30 -24.87
CA GLN A 13 -15.84 -1.51 -23.69
C GLN A 13 -16.32 -2.33 -22.52
N SER A 14 -15.40 -2.69 -21.61
CA SER A 14 -15.73 -3.59 -20.52
C SER A 14 -16.93 -3.01 -19.77
N CYS A 15 -17.87 -3.86 -19.33
CA CYS A 15 -19.03 -3.42 -18.55
C CYS A 15 -18.60 -2.54 -17.36
N HIS A 16 -17.41 -2.82 -16.81
CA HIS A 16 -16.78 -2.02 -15.76
C HIS A 16 -16.38 -0.62 -16.23
N ASP A 17 -15.77 -0.47 -17.40
CA ASP A 17 -15.35 0.83 -17.93
C ASP A 17 -16.55 1.77 -18.13
N LYS A 18 -17.68 1.23 -18.62
CA LYS A 18 -18.93 2.00 -18.76
C LYS A 18 -19.42 2.52 -17.42
N LYS A 19 -19.33 1.71 -16.35
CA LYS A 19 -19.70 2.12 -14.99
C LYS A 19 -18.75 3.18 -14.45
N VAL A 20 -17.44 3.03 -14.65
CA VAL A 20 -16.43 4.02 -14.24
C VAL A 20 -16.69 5.36 -14.93
N LEU A 21 -16.90 5.35 -16.25
CA LEU A 21 -17.22 6.56 -17.02
C LEU A 21 -18.50 7.24 -16.54
N LEU A 22 -19.53 6.46 -16.19
CA LEU A 22 -20.77 7.01 -15.64
C LEU A 22 -20.52 7.72 -14.30
N VAL A 23 -19.78 7.09 -13.39
CA VAL A 23 -19.43 7.71 -12.09
C VAL A 23 -18.62 8.99 -12.29
N CYS A 24 -17.62 8.96 -13.18
CA CYS A 24 -16.83 10.15 -13.49
C CYS A 24 -17.68 11.29 -14.04
N LYS A 25 -18.66 11.00 -14.90
CA LYS A 25 -19.62 12.01 -15.40
C LYS A 25 -20.45 12.61 -14.27
N ILE A 26 -20.96 11.77 -13.36
CA ILE A 26 -21.74 12.24 -12.20
C ILE A 26 -20.89 13.16 -11.31
N LEU A 27 -19.63 12.81 -11.06
CA LEU A 27 -18.72 13.62 -10.23
C LEU A 27 -18.36 14.97 -10.87
N GLN A 28 -18.33 15.05 -12.20
CA GLN A 28 -17.97 16.26 -12.94
C GLN A 28 -19.16 17.20 -13.17
N ASN A 29 -20.40 16.74 -12.92
CA ASN A 29 -21.60 17.54 -13.13
C ASN A 29 -21.80 18.57 -12.00
N PRO A 30 -22.17 19.82 -12.33
CA PRO A 30 -22.53 20.84 -11.34
C PRO A 30 -23.81 20.45 -10.57
N PRO A 31 -24.00 20.91 -9.32
CA PRO A 31 -23.28 22.00 -8.64
C PRO A 31 -21.99 21.58 -7.90
N THR A 32 -21.77 20.28 -7.66
CA THR A 32 -20.62 19.77 -6.89
C THR A 32 -19.58 19.14 -7.81
N LYS A 33 -18.71 19.97 -8.41
CA LYS A 33 -17.57 19.48 -9.19
C LYS A 33 -16.56 18.79 -8.26
N MET A 34 -16.40 17.47 -8.40
CA MET A 34 -15.39 16.69 -7.71
C MET A 34 -14.53 15.92 -8.71
N THR A 35 -13.21 15.95 -8.53
CA THR A 35 -12.32 15.14 -9.37
C THR A 35 -12.37 13.67 -8.93
N PRO A 36 -12.15 12.70 -9.84
CA PRO A 36 -12.08 11.28 -9.45
C PRO A 36 -11.03 11.01 -8.38
N LYS A 37 -9.88 11.70 -8.43
CA LYS A 37 -8.86 11.64 -7.38
C LYS A 37 -9.40 12.14 -6.03
N GLY A 38 -10.10 13.27 -6.03
CA GLY A 38 -10.74 13.82 -4.82
C GLY A 38 -11.79 12.87 -4.24
N PHE A 39 -12.60 12.24 -5.10
CA PHE A 39 -13.55 11.20 -4.69
C PHE A 39 -12.84 10.04 -3.98
N MET A 40 -11.79 9.47 -4.58
CA MET A 40 -11.07 8.34 -3.99
C MET A 40 -10.44 8.73 -2.64
N PHE A 41 -9.85 9.93 -2.54
CA PHE A 41 -9.30 10.44 -1.30
C PHE A 41 -10.36 10.59 -0.20
N HIS A 42 -11.51 11.21 -0.51
CA HIS A 42 -12.61 11.36 0.44
C HIS A 42 -13.25 10.03 0.82
N PHE A 43 -13.40 9.10 -0.13
CA PHE A 43 -13.93 7.77 0.14
C PHE A 43 -13.04 7.00 1.13
N VAL A 44 -11.72 7.16 1.03
CA VAL A 44 -10.75 6.47 1.91
C VAL A 44 -10.46 7.23 3.20
N SER A 45 -10.70 8.53 3.30
CA SER A 45 -10.32 9.33 4.48
C SER A 45 -11.51 9.84 5.29
N SER A 46 -12.74 9.78 4.76
CA SER A 46 -13.92 10.30 5.46
C SER A 46 -14.29 9.44 6.67
N GLU A 47 -14.67 10.13 7.75
CA GLU A 47 -15.24 9.54 8.97
C GLU A 47 -16.77 9.45 8.92
N ASN A 48 -17.39 9.88 7.82
CA ASN A 48 -18.85 9.80 7.65
C ASN A 48 -19.32 8.34 7.81
N SER A 49 -20.31 8.11 8.66
CA SER A 49 -20.79 6.76 9.00
C SER A 49 -21.25 5.96 7.78
N LYS A 50 -21.90 6.61 6.80
CA LYS A 50 -22.35 5.96 5.56
C LYS A 50 -21.18 5.54 4.68
N ILE A 51 -20.16 6.40 4.56
CA ILE A 51 -18.96 6.10 3.76
C ILE A 51 -18.14 5.00 4.44
N THR A 52 -17.99 5.06 5.77
CA THR A 52 -17.33 4.01 6.56
C THR A 52 -18.02 2.66 6.38
N TYR A 53 -19.36 2.64 6.38
CA TYR A 53 -20.12 1.43 6.12
C TYR A 53 -19.85 0.84 4.72
N LEU A 54 -19.75 1.67 3.69
CA LEU A 54 -19.40 1.21 2.33
C LEU A 54 -17.97 0.68 2.26
N ARG A 55 -17.04 1.28 3.01
CA ARG A 55 -15.64 0.87 3.08
C ARG A 55 -15.41 -0.36 3.96
N ARG A 56 -16.39 -0.81 4.76
CA ARG A 56 -16.22 -1.91 5.74
C ARG A 56 -15.58 -3.18 5.16
N TYR A 57 -15.85 -3.47 3.89
CA TYR A 57 -15.34 -4.66 3.23
C TYR A 57 -13.87 -4.57 2.81
N TRP A 58 -13.25 -3.39 2.85
CA TRP A 58 -11.84 -3.21 2.48
C TRP A 58 -10.90 -3.77 3.54
N SER A 59 -11.32 -3.78 4.81
CA SER A 59 -10.52 -4.25 5.95
C SER A 59 -10.75 -5.72 6.28
N THR A 60 -11.55 -6.44 5.50
CA THR A 60 -11.72 -7.89 5.68
C THR A 60 -10.51 -8.64 5.10
N ILE A 61 -10.22 -9.84 5.60
CA ILE A 61 -9.08 -10.67 5.15
C ILE A 61 -9.08 -10.86 3.62
N THR A 62 -10.26 -11.00 3.02
CA THR A 62 -10.42 -11.12 1.56
C THR A 62 -10.35 -9.77 0.85
N GLY A 63 -10.91 -8.71 1.44
CA GLY A 63 -10.94 -7.36 0.86
C GLY A 63 -9.60 -6.63 0.86
N VAL A 64 -8.72 -6.92 1.84
CA VAL A 64 -7.37 -6.34 1.92
C VAL A 64 -6.56 -6.64 0.65
N LYS A 65 -6.72 -7.82 0.05
CA LYS A 65 -6.05 -8.15 -1.23
C LYS A 65 -6.46 -7.20 -2.36
N GLY A 66 -7.75 -6.89 -2.46
CA GLY A 66 -8.27 -5.94 -3.45
C GLY A 66 -7.80 -4.51 -3.18
N ALA A 67 -7.80 -4.08 -1.92
CA ALA A 67 -7.27 -2.78 -1.53
C ALA A 67 -5.77 -2.65 -1.85
N MET A 68 -4.97 -3.70 -1.60
CA MET A 68 -3.55 -3.72 -1.95
C MET A 68 -3.33 -3.67 -3.47
N ASN A 69 -4.18 -4.32 -4.27
CA ASN A 69 -4.13 -4.20 -5.73
C ASN A 69 -4.41 -2.76 -6.19
N LEU A 70 -5.33 -2.05 -5.53
CA LEU A 70 -5.58 -0.63 -5.82
C LEU A 70 -4.35 0.23 -5.49
N VAL A 71 -3.68 -0.01 -4.36
CA VAL A 71 -2.44 0.70 -3.99
C VAL A 71 -1.34 0.46 -5.03
N ARG A 72 -1.20 -0.77 -5.54
CA ARG A 72 -0.25 -1.09 -6.62
C ARG A 72 -0.57 -0.34 -7.90
N ALA A 73 -1.82 -0.38 -8.35
CA ALA A 73 -2.26 0.35 -9.55
C ALA A 73 -2.01 1.86 -9.43
N LEU A 74 -2.29 2.45 -8.26
CA LEU A 74 -1.97 3.86 -7.98
C LEU A 74 -0.45 4.13 -8.01
N SER A 75 0.35 3.22 -7.46
CA SER A 75 1.81 3.29 -7.51
C SER A 75 2.32 3.33 -8.95
N ASP A 76 1.79 2.47 -9.80
CA ASP A 76 2.26 2.31 -11.18
C ASP A 76 1.97 3.57 -12.00
N GLU A 77 0.77 4.15 -11.84
CA GLU A 77 0.39 5.45 -12.40
C GLU A 77 1.30 6.61 -11.93
N ILE A 78 1.72 6.58 -10.66
CA ILE A 78 2.63 7.60 -10.10
C ILE A 78 4.04 7.42 -10.67
N LYS A 79 4.55 6.19 -10.78
CA LYS A 79 5.95 5.90 -11.13
C LYS A 79 6.34 6.21 -12.58
N GLU A 80 5.39 6.59 -13.44
CA GLU A 80 5.66 6.88 -14.86
C GLU A 80 6.69 8.01 -15.06
N THR A 81 6.61 9.08 -14.26
CA THR A 81 7.51 10.24 -14.41
C THR A 81 8.65 10.20 -13.38
N PRO A 82 9.90 10.58 -13.75
CA PRO A 82 11.03 10.60 -12.82
C PRO A 82 10.78 11.41 -11.53
N LEU A 83 10.19 12.61 -11.63
CA LEU A 83 9.82 13.44 -10.48
C LEU A 83 8.83 12.75 -9.55
N ARG A 84 7.84 12.04 -10.12
CA ARG A 84 6.84 11.34 -9.33
C ARG A 84 7.42 10.10 -8.65
N ARG A 85 8.43 9.47 -9.27
CA ARG A 85 9.14 8.32 -8.71
C ARG A 85 9.95 8.69 -7.45
N SER A 86 10.56 9.87 -7.39
CA SER A 86 11.23 10.33 -6.16
C SER A 86 10.21 10.53 -5.03
N LEU A 87 9.10 11.23 -5.30
CA LEU A 87 8.02 11.42 -4.32
C LEU A 87 7.45 10.08 -3.82
N TRP A 88 7.32 9.08 -4.70
CA TRP A 88 6.92 7.74 -4.30
C TRP A 88 7.94 7.06 -3.38
N LYS A 89 9.24 7.20 -3.67
CA LYS A 89 10.30 6.65 -2.80
C LYS A 89 10.28 7.29 -1.42
N ASP A 90 10.13 8.61 -1.35
CA ASP A 90 10.06 9.36 -0.10
C ASP A 90 8.87 8.89 0.74
N LEU A 91 7.71 8.69 0.11
CA LEU A 91 6.52 8.15 0.77
C LEU A 91 6.75 6.74 1.34
N ILE A 92 7.37 5.84 0.56
CA ILE A 92 7.67 4.48 1.03
C ILE A 92 8.69 4.51 2.18
N GLN A 93 9.71 5.36 2.10
CA GLN A 93 10.69 5.52 3.16
C GLN A 93 10.06 6.03 4.45
N GLU A 94 9.14 7.01 4.36
CA GLU A 94 8.39 7.51 5.50
C GLU A 94 7.57 6.40 6.17
N GLN A 95 6.85 5.60 5.37
CA GLN A 95 6.04 4.49 5.89
C GLN A 95 6.89 3.38 6.51
N ALA A 96 8.02 3.02 5.88
CA ALA A 96 8.95 2.04 6.42
C ALA A 96 9.55 2.48 7.77
N THR A 97 9.89 3.76 7.90
CA THR A 97 10.39 4.35 9.15
C THR A 97 9.34 4.27 10.25
N LYS A 98 8.07 4.60 9.95
CA LYS A 98 6.96 4.49 10.91
C LYS A 98 6.75 3.05 11.40
N ILE A 99 6.86 2.08 10.50
CA ILE A 99 6.77 0.66 10.87
C ILE A 99 7.92 0.29 11.79
N LEU A 100 9.16 0.65 11.43
CA LEU A 100 10.34 0.34 12.23
C LEU A 100 10.25 0.91 13.65
N ILE A 101 9.84 2.17 13.79
CA ILE A 101 9.64 2.82 15.11
C ILE A 101 8.57 2.09 15.93
N LYS A 102 7.48 1.65 15.28
CA LYS A 102 6.39 0.93 15.95
C LYS A 102 6.79 -0.48 16.38
N GLU A 103 7.62 -1.14 15.59
CA GLU A 103 8.11 -2.50 15.84
C GLU A 103 9.38 -2.52 16.72
N GLU A 104 10.01 -1.37 16.94
CA GLU A 104 11.17 -1.25 17.82
C GLU A 104 10.76 -1.72 19.23
N PRO A 105 11.36 -2.82 19.74
CA PRO A 105 11.13 -3.23 21.11
C PRO A 105 11.49 -2.07 22.03
N THR A 106 10.71 -1.83 23.08
CA THR A 106 11.02 -0.79 24.08
C THR A 106 12.48 -0.92 24.49
N ARG A 107 13.35 -0.03 23.98
CA ARG A 107 14.76 0.02 24.33
C ARG A 107 14.85 0.56 25.76
N GLY A 108 14.69 -0.34 26.73
CA GLY A 108 14.57 0.06 28.12
C GLY A 108 14.21 -1.09 29.05
N LEU A 109 15.15 -2.02 29.21
CA LEU A 109 15.56 -2.64 30.48
C LEU A 109 16.76 -3.53 30.16
N TYR A 110 17.89 -2.90 29.86
CA TYR A 110 19.17 -3.55 30.13
C TYR A 110 19.22 -3.71 31.66
N PRO A 111 19.24 -4.94 32.23
CA PRO A 111 19.54 -5.06 33.64
C PRO A 111 20.95 -4.51 33.84
N ASP A 112 21.01 -3.41 34.59
CA ASP A 112 22.23 -2.95 35.22
C ASP A 112 22.82 -4.15 36.00
N ARG A 113 24.05 -4.52 35.62
CA ARG A 113 24.91 -5.61 36.13
C ARG A 113 24.72 -7.00 35.52
N GLY A 114 25.67 -7.32 34.64
CA GLY A 114 26.05 -8.69 34.31
C GLY A 114 26.88 -8.73 33.04
N THR A 115 28.17 -8.42 33.11
CA THR A 115 29.11 -8.69 32.02
C THR A 115 29.08 -10.20 31.73
N GLN A 116 28.40 -10.61 30.66
CA GLN A 116 28.68 -11.91 30.05
C GLN A 116 29.96 -11.76 29.25
N THR A 117 31.09 -11.91 29.92
CA THR A 117 32.34 -12.25 29.26
C THR A 117 32.07 -13.57 28.54
N CYS A 118 32.10 -13.55 27.21
CA CYS A 118 32.13 -14.77 26.41
C CYS A 118 33.50 -15.41 26.68
N VAL A 119 33.60 -16.19 27.74
CA VAL A 119 34.78 -17.02 27.98
C VAL A 119 34.78 -18.10 26.90
N ILE A 120 35.65 -17.91 25.91
CA ILE A 120 36.12 -19.00 25.08
C ILE A 120 36.80 -19.98 26.05
N VAL A 121 36.11 -21.06 26.41
CA VAL A 121 36.73 -22.15 27.15
C VAL A 121 37.74 -22.84 26.21
N PRO A 122 39.04 -22.88 26.56
CA PRO A 122 39.99 -23.62 25.75
C PRO A 122 39.68 -25.11 25.88
N PHE A 123 39.50 -25.77 24.74
CA PHE A 123 39.32 -27.21 24.64
C PHE A 123 40.62 -27.90 25.05
N SER A 124 40.71 -28.34 26.31
CA SER A 124 41.79 -29.22 26.80
C SER A 124 41.21 -30.62 26.99
N GLY A 125 41.61 -31.53 26.10
CA GLY A 125 41.14 -32.91 26.10
C GLY A 125 41.65 -33.72 27.27
N LYS A 126 40.90 -34.77 27.63
CA LYS A 126 41.47 -36.00 28.17
C LYS A 126 40.69 -37.21 27.65
N GLU A 127 41.35 -37.89 26.73
CA GLU A 127 41.27 -39.32 26.47
C GLU A 127 41.34 -40.11 27.79
N LYS A 128 40.35 -40.98 28.03
CA LYS A 128 40.49 -42.14 28.91
C LYS A 128 39.68 -43.31 28.37
N SER A 129 40.41 -44.39 28.20
CA SER A 129 40.01 -45.70 27.72
C SER A 129 39.59 -46.63 28.87
N VAL A 130 38.95 -47.74 28.47
CA VAL A 130 38.86 -49.07 29.15
C VAL A 130 37.75 -49.20 30.22
N PRO A 131 37.11 -50.38 30.38
CA PRO A 131 37.42 -51.72 29.84
C PRO A 131 36.50 -52.26 28.75
#